data_AF-A0A2A4V5A5-F1
#
_entry.id   AF-A0A2A4V5A5-F1
#
_cell.length_a   1.000
_cell.length_b   1.000
_cell.length_c   1.000
_cell.angle_alpha   90.00
_cell.angle_beta   90.00
_cell.angle_gamma   90.00
#
_symmetry.space_group_name_H-M   'P 1'
#
loop_
_entity.id
_entity.type
_entity.pdbx_description
1 polymer ?
#
loop_
_entity_poly.entity_id
_entity_poly.type
_entity_poly.pdbx_seq_one_letter_code
_entity_poly.pdbx_strand_id
1 'polypeptide(L)'
;MKKSSVDNSAKDSDGDLSFSEIESHIKSIYLADKRPWVIGYSGGKDSSCALQLIWSAVSKLPVEKRQKPIFVLTSDTLVEPPVIVNYINKTLAAINKAAVEQSMPVTAQKVLPDITDSFWVNLIGRGYPAPSKRFRWCTERLKIDPANAFIKHRVAEFGEVVMVLGVRSAESATRAQVMALHRIKGTALSRHSTLPGAFVFTPIEDFSVDDVWSFLLQNPSPWGSDNRDLLAMYRNAQAGECPLVVDKKTESCGNSRFGCWVCTVVTKDKAMEAMIDNGEDWLEPLLDLRDELSATQEPSRKREFRSFKRRNGSVTFVGEQESPIPGPYLFEYRKQFLRKLLVAQNKVNEKAPPGEKVVLIQDSELKEIRKIWRRENGDWGDTVSQIVKDVLNKTLEIDGVDVFEFKAEDVDILGSVCKTYDVPPQLLSQLLEAERSVRGLKRRTSIHRKISSIMGQEWRSEDVVVDERKMRLERDASQTDPETLFEKPT
;
A
#
# COMPACT_ATOMS: atom_id res chain seq x y z
N MET A 1 31.70 59.66 -39.43
CA MET A 1 30.98 59.28 -38.20
C MET A 1 29.95 58.23 -38.56
N LYS A 2 30.29 56.95 -38.38
CA LYS A 2 29.46 55.78 -38.72
C LYS A 2 29.16 55.00 -37.43
N LYS A 3 27.94 54.48 -37.39
CA LYS A 3 27.33 53.62 -36.36
C LYS A 3 28.27 52.50 -35.89
N SER A 4 28.25 52.18 -34.60
CA SER A 4 28.54 50.83 -34.11
C SER A 4 27.43 50.39 -33.15
N SER A 5 26.84 49.27 -33.52
CA SER A 5 25.84 48.48 -32.82
C SER A 5 26.46 47.79 -31.62
N VAL A 6 25.88 47.97 -30.43
CA VAL A 6 26.09 47.06 -29.30
C VAL A 6 25.06 45.96 -29.46
N ASP A 7 25.55 44.83 -29.94
CA ASP A 7 24.77 43.61 -30.11
C ASP A 7 24.63 42.91 -28.75
N ASN A 8 23.40 42.51 -28.46
CA ASN A 8 22.95 42.01 -27.19
C ASN A 8 22.80 40.48 -27.34
N SER A 9 23.90 39.75 -27.20
CA SER A 9 23.93 38.29 -27.38
C SER A 9 24.64 37.60 -26.21
N ALA A 10 23.88 37.38 -25.13
CA ALA A 10 24.19 36.37 -24.11
C ALA A 10 22.90 35.92 -23.41
N LYS A 11 21.98 35.37 -24.21
CA LYS A 11 20.93 34.47 -23.75
C LYS A 11 20.87 33.38 -24.80
N ASP A 12 21.59 32.30 -24.57
CA ASP A 12 21.31 30.95 -25.06
C ASP A 12 22.40 30.00 -24.56
N SER A 13 22.08 29.29 -23.47
CA SER A 13 22.54 27.93 -23.22
C SER A 13 21.58 27.29 -22.23
N ASP A 14 20.84 26.28 -22.69
CA ASP A 14 19.97 25.41 -21.90
C ASP A 14 20.64 24.99 -20.59
N GLY A 15 19.93 25.16 -19.49
CA GLY A 15 20.41 25.02 -18.13
C GLY A 15 20.42 23.58 -17.62
N ASP A 16 21.27 22.72 -18.21
CA ASP A 16 21.62 21.44 -17.59
C ASP A 16 22.81 21.64 -16.65
N LEU A 17 22.57 21.48 -15.35
CA LEU A 17 23.66 21.38 -14.36
C LEU A 17 24.51 20.17 -14.70
N SER A 18 25.81 20.38 -14.89
CA SER A 18 26.75 19.29 -15.08
C SER A 18 26.75 18.39 -13.83
N PHE A 19 27.00 17.09 -14.03
CA PHE A 19 27.07 16.12 -12.93
C PHE A 19 28.00 16.55 -11.78
N SER A 20 29.11 17.22 -12.11
CA SER A 20 30.05 17.79 -11.14
C SER A 20 29.43 18.87 -10.24
N GLU A 21 28.55 19.70 -10.79
CA GLU A 21 27.83 20.73 -10.04
C GLU A 21 26.81 20.11 -9.08
N ILE A 22 26.11 19.06 -9.52
CA ILE A 22 25.15 18.32 -8.68
C ILE A 22 25.89 17.66 -7.52
N GLU A 23 27.01 16.99 -7.77
CA GLU A 23 27.82 16.40 -6.70
C GLU A 23 28.34 17.45 -5.71
N SER A 24 28.79 18.59 -6.21
CA SER A 24 29.26 19.71 -5.38
C SER A 24 28.13 20.27 -4.53
N HIS A 25 26.93 20.40 -5.10
CA HIS A 25 25.74 20.81 -4.40
C HIS A 25 25.36 19.83 -3.28
N ILE A 26 25.33 18.53 -3.57
CA ILE A 26 25.08 17.47 -2.58
C ILE A 26 26.09 17.53 -1.44
N LYS A 27 27.39 17.66 -1.74
CA LYS A 27 28.44 17.79 -0.72
C LYS A 27 28.22 19.00 0.17
N SER A 28 27.81 20.14 -0.41
CA SER A 28 27.54 21.36 0.36
C SER A 28 26.42 21.16 1.38
N ILE A 29 25.32 20.51 0.98
CA ILE A 29 24.17 20.22 1.85
C ILE A 29 24.54 19.17 2.89
N TYR A 30 25.29 18.14 2.50
CA TYR A 30 25.76 17.10 3.41
C TYR A 30 26.63 17.68 4.54
N LEU A 31 27.51 18.64 4.23
CA LEU A 31 28.41 19.28 5.20
C LEU A 31 27.77 20.43 5.99
N ALA A 32 26.62 20.96 5.56
CA ALA A 32 26.00 22.14 6.17
C ALA A 32 25.50 21.93 7.61
N ASP A 33 25.19 20.68 7.99
CA ASP A 33 24.65 20.34 9.30
C ASP A 33 24.94 18.87 9.67
N LYS A 34 24.40 18.42 10.82
CA LYS A 34 24.54 17.04 11.34
C LYS A 34 23.25 16.21 11.26
N ARG A 35 22.18 16.74 10.65
CA ARG A 35 20.88 16.04 10.59
C ARG A 35 21.01 14.78 9.76
N PRO A 36 20.58 13.61 10.26
CA PRO A 36 20.67 12.38 9.49
C PRO A 36 19.81 12.46 8.24
N TRP A 37 20.23 11.75 7.20
CA TRP A 37 19.50 11.65 5.95
C TRP A 37 18.70 10.36 5.90
N VAL A 38 17.45 10.43 5.45
CA VAL A 38 16.58 9.28 5.22
C VAL A 38 16.24 9.22 3.74
N ILE A 39 16.88 8.32 3.00
CA ILE A 39 16.68 8.15 1.56
C ILE A 39 15.55 7.17 1.32
N GLY A 40 14.45 7.64 0.71
CA GLY A 40 13.37 6.76 0.27
C GLY A 40 13.81 5.95 -0.94
N TYR A 41 13.94 4.63 -0.78
CA TYR A 41 14.44 3.72 -1.80
C TYR A 41 13.40 2.67 -2.16
N SER A 42 12.97 2.64 -3.42
CA SER A 42 11.96 1.68 -3.92
C SER A 42 12.55 0.59 -4.82
N GLY A 43 13.85 0.65 -5.12
CA GLY A 43 14.46 -0.21 -6.14
C GLY A 43 14.16 0.22 -7.59
N GLY A 44 13.38 1.28 -7.80
CA GLY A 44 13.12 1.84 -9.12
C GLY A 44 14.21 2.81 -9.60
N LYS A 45 14.20 3.14 -10.89
CA LYS A 45 15.22 3.99 -11.55
C LYS A 45 15.48 5.31 -10.83
N ASP A 46 14.44 6.04 -10.46
CA ASP A 46 14.57 7.38 -9.88
C ASP A 46 15.20 7.31 -8.47
N SER A 47 14.78 6.34 -7.66
CA SER A 47 15.34 6.13 -6.32
C SER A 47 16.77 5.58 -6.34
N SER A 48 17.10 4.72 -7.31
CA SER A 48 18.46 4.22 -7.53
C SER A 48 19.39 5.34 -7.98
N CYS A 49 18.95 6.19 -8.91
CA CYS A 49 19.70 7.36 -9.36
C CYS A 49 19.99 8.32 -8.19
N ALA A 50 18.96 8.68 -7.41
CA ALA A 50 19.14 9.53 -6.24
C ALA A 50 20.14 8.95 -5.23
N LEU A 51 20.04 7.65 -4.92
CA LEU A 51 20.96 6.99 -3.99
C LEU A 51 22.40 6.94 -4.53
N GLN A 52 22.59 6.62 -5.82
CA GLN A 52 23.91 6.60 -6.46
C GLN A 52 24.55 7.99 -6.49
N LEU A 53 23.76 9.05 -6.75
CA LEU A 53 24.21 10.44 -6.68
C LEU A 53 24.70 10.82 -5.28
N ILE A 54 23.89 10.52 -4.24
CA ILE A 54 24.29 10.79 -2.85
C ILE A 54 25.57 10.02 -2.50
N TRP A 55 25.62 8.74 -2.85
CA TRP A 55 26.77 7.89 -2.54
C TRP A 55 28.04 8.39 -3.22
N SER A 56 27.99 8.70 -4.52
CA SER A 56 29.14 9.22 -5.28
C SER A 56 29.66 10.55 -4.71
N ALA A 57 28.75 11.45 -4.34
CA ALA A 57 29.11 12.73 -3.75
C ALA A 57 29.79 12.56 -2.37
N VAL A 58 29.24 11.70 -1.51
CA VAL A 58 29.74 11.49 -0.14
C VAL A 58 31.02 10.65 -0.13
N SER A 59 31.17 9.66 -1.01
CA SER A 59 32.37 8.82 -1.10
C SER A 59 33.60 9.60 -1.56
N LYS A 60 33.42 10.74 -2.23
CA LYS A 60 34.50 11.67 -2.61
C LYS A 60 34.96 12.58 -1.46
N LEU A 61 34.29 12.56 -0.30
CA LEU A 61 34.75 13.28 0.90
C LEU A 61 35.80 12.45 1.66
N PRO A 62 36.73 13.07 2.39
CA PRO A 62 37.58 12.38 3.36
C PRO A 62 36.74 11.61 4.39
N VAL A 63 37.19 10.43 4.81
CA VAL A 63 36.43 9.51 5.70
C VAL A 63 36.04 10.22 7.01
N GLU A 64 36.89 11.11 7.50
CA GLU A 64 36.68 11.88 8.73
C GLU A 64 35.47 12.83 8.63
N LYS A 65 35.09 13.23 7.41
CA LYS A 65 33.93 14.08 7.13
C LYS A 65 32.65 13.29 6.88
N ARG A 66 32.72 11.96 6.74
CA ARG A 66 31.56 11.08 6.48
C ARG A 66 30.88 10.62 7.78
N GLN A 67 30.57 11.56 8.66
CA GLN A 67 30.04 11.26 10.01
C GLN A 67 28.51 11.30 10.11
N LYS A 68 27.83 11.94 9.15
CA LYS A 68 26.38 12.09 9.17
C LYS A 68 25.71 10.77 8.78
N PRO A 69 24.85 10.18 9.63
CA PRO A 69 24.13 8.95 9.31
C PRO A 69 23.21 9.10 8.10
N ILE A 70 23.21 8.09 7.25
CA ILE A 70 22.34 7.97 6.07
C ILE A 70 21.55 6.66 6.19
N PHE A 71 20.25 6.76 6.32
CA PHE A 71 19.33 5.63 6.36
C PHE A 71 18.70 5.44 4.99
N VAL A 72 18.92 4.30 4.35
CA VAL A 72 18.22 3.89 3.13
C VAL A 72 17.00 3.08 3.54
N LEU A 73 15.81 3.58 3.22
CA LEU A 73 14.55 3.04 3.70
C LEU A 73 13.70 2.52 2.55
N THR A 74 13.29 1.26 2.62
CA THR A 74 12.34 0.66 1.69
C THR A 74 11.07 0.23 2.41
N SER A 75 9.91 0.68 1.93
CA SER A 75 8.62 0.18 2.42
C SER A 75 8.25 -1.11 1.71
N ASP A 76 8.25 -2.22 2.45
CA ASP A 76 7.83 -3.53 1.95
C ASP A 76 6.37 -3.76 2.34
N THR A 77 5.50 -3.82 1.34
CA THR A 77 4.04 -3.95 1.54
C THR A 77 3.59 -5.38 1.76
N LEU A 78 4.49 -6.37 1.70
CA LEU A 78 4.23 -7.81 1.74
C LEU A 78 3.39 -8.34 0.57
N VAL A 79 3.08 -7.50 -0.42
CA VAL A 79 2.29 -7.86 -1.62
C VAL A 79 2.94 -7.31 -2.90
N GLU A 80 4.24 -7.06 -2.88
CA GLU A 80 5.02 -6.79 -4.08
C GLU A 80 5.32 -8.12 -4.81
N PRO A 81 5.53 -8.12 -6.15
CA PRO A 81 5.83 -9.35 -6.87
C PRO A 81 7.11 -10.03 -6.32
N PRO A 82 7.13 -11.37 -6.18
CA PRO A 82 8.28 -12.13 -5.64
C PRO A 82 9.65 -11.73 -6.21
N VAL A 83 9.75 -11.64 -7.53
CA VAL A 83 10.97 -11.27 -8.25
C VAL A 83 11.50 -9.89 -7.80
N ILE A 84 10.58 -8.94 -7.57
CA ILE A 84 10.92 -7.59 -7.11
C ILE A 84 11.36 -7.61 -5.65
N VAL A 85 10.69 -8.38 -4.80
CA VAL A 85 11.06 -8.52 -3.38
C VAL A 85 12.49 -9.06 -3.26
N ASN A 86 12.83 -10.07 -4.05
CA ASN A 86 14.16 -10.65 -4.06
C ASN A 86 15.24 -9.71 -4.61
N TYR A 87 14.94 -8.99 -5.69
CA TYR A 87 15.81 -7.93 -6.19
C TYR A 87 16.11 -6.87 -5.12
N ILE A 88 15.08 -6.39 -4.42
CA ILE A 88 15.22 -5.40 -3.34
C ILE A 88 16.06 -5.98 -2.19
N ASN A 89 15.76 -7.20 -1.73
CA ASN A 89 16.49 -7.83 -0.62
C ASN A 89 17.98 -7.99 -0.95
N LYS A 90 18.32 -8.49 -2.16
CA LYS A 90 19.71 -8.61 -2.64
C LYS A 90 20.39 -7.24 -2.68
N THR A 91 19.69 -6.21 -3.17
CA THR A 91 20.23 -4.86 -3.29
C THR A 91 20.48 -4.22 -1.94
N LEU A 92 19.56 -4.33 -0.98
CA LEU A 92 19.76 -3.82 0.39
C LEU A 92 20.94 -4.51 1.09
N ALA A 93 21.10 -5.82 0.91
CA ALA A 93 22.25 -6.56 1.42
C ALA A 93 23.56 -6.06 0.79
N ALA A 94 23.58 -5.84 -0.52
CA ALA A 94 24.74 -5.29 -1.23
C ALA A 94 25.07 -3.86 -0.77
N ILE A 95 24.07 -3.00 -0.59
CA ILE A 95 24.22 -1.64 -0.05
C ILE A 95 24.88 -1.67 1.33
N ASN A 96 24.36 -2.50 2.24
CA ASN A 96 24.93 -2.63 3.60
C ASN A 96 26.36 -3.16 3.58
N LYS A 97 26.65 -4.15 2.74
CA LYS A 97 28.01 -4.70 2.58
C LYS A 97 28.98 -3.63 2.07
N ALA A 98 28.61 -2.95 0.98
CA ALA A 98 29.42 -1.90 0.38
C ALA A 98 29.62 -0.70 1.32
N ALA A 99 28.63 -0.41 2.18
CA ALA A 99 28.73 0.66 3.15
C ALA A 99 29.88 0.41 4.14
N VAL A 100 30.02 -0.83 4.61
CA VAL A 100 31.12 -1.24 5.49
C VAL A 100 32.46 -1.19 4.74
N GLU A 101 32.53 -1.80 3.55
CA GLU A 101 33.76 -1.88 2.75
C GLU A 101 34.31 -0.50 2.35
N GLN A 102 33.42 0.47 2.10
CA GLN A 102 33.79 1.82 1.66
C GLN A 102 33.81 2.86 2.79
N SER A 103 33.63 2.44 4.05
CA SER A 103 33.53 3.34 5.21
C SER A 103 32.49 4.45 4.99
N MET A 104 31.31 4.07 4.52
CA MET A 104 30.17 4.96 4.31
C MET A 104 29.22 4.90 5.51
N PRO A 105 28.65 6.03 5.96
CA PRO A 105 27.74 6.08 7.10
C PRO A 105 26.32 5.67 6.69
N VAL A 106 26.19 4.62 5.88
CA VAL A 106 24.93 4.19 5.27
C VAL A 106 24.42 2.91 5.93
N THR A 107 23.14 2.89 6.28
CA THR A 107 22.43 1.67 6.73
C THR A 107 21.13 1.52 5.95
N ALA A 108 20.92 0.34 5.38
CA ALA A 108 19.77 0.04 4.54
C ALA A 108 18.83 -0.97 5.23
N GLN A 109 17.55 -0.64 5.32
CA GLN A 109 16.56 -1.50 5.99
C GLN A 109 15.17 -1.38 5.38
N LYS A 110 14.35 -2.42 5.64
CA LYS A 110 12.93 -2.43 5.27
C LYS A 110 12.08 -1.97 6.45
N VAL A 111 10.99 -1.28 6.14
CA VAL A 111 9.87 -1.08 7.07
C VAL A 111 8.68 -1.88 6.59
N LEU A 112 7.94 -2.43 7.55
CA LEU A 112 6.80 -3.29 7.32
C LEU A 112 5.53 -2.63 7.89
N PRO A 113 4.35 -2.88 7.28
CA PRO A 113 3.10 -2.52 7.90
C PRO A 113 2.94 -3.22 9.25
N ASP A 114 2.26 -2.56 10.18
CA ASP A 114 1.73 -3.25 11.35
C ASP A 114 0.88 -4.43 10.89
N ILE A 115 0.94 -5.56 11.60
CA ILE A 115 0.19 -6.78 11.24
C ILE A 115 -1.29 -6.46 11.09
N THR A 116 -1.81 -5.64 12.01
CA THR A 116 -3.20 -5.20 11.94
C THR A 116 -3.51 -4.39 10.70
N ASP A 117 -2.55 -3.74 10.05
CA ASP A 117 -2.75 -2.95 8.84
C ASP A 117 -2.34 -3.66 7.55
N SER A 118 -1.87 -4.89 7.62
CA SER A 118 -1.48 -5.68 6.47
C SER A 118 -2.62 -5.84 5.44
N PHE A 119 -2.25 -6.15 4.20
CA PHE A 119 -3.20 -6.25 3.10
C PHE A 119 -4.23 -7.35 3.36
N TRP A 120 -3.79 -8.55 3.75
CA TRP A 120 -4.67 -9.69 3.96
C TRP A 120 -5.49 -9.59 5.23
N VAL A 121 -4.96 -9.00 6.30
CA VAL A 121 -5.74 -8.75 7.52
C VAL A 121 -6.90 -7.79 7.23
N ASN A 122 -6.68 -6.75 6.40
CA ASN A 122 -7.75 -5.85 5.99
C ASN A 122 -8.73 -6.48 5.00
N LEU A 123 -8.24 -7.13 3.94
CA LEU A 123 -9.11 -7.70 2.89
C LEU A 123 -9.82 -8.97 3.35
N ILE A 124 -9.09 -9.98 3.82
CA ILE A 124 -9.62 -11.30 4.23
C ILE A 124 -10.14 -11.25 5.66
N GLY A 125 -9.40 -10.64 6.59
CA GLY A 125 -9.84 -10.51 7.98
C GLY A 125 -11.08 -9.65 8.09
N ARG A 126 -10.98 -8.37 7.72
CA ARG A 126 -12.05 -7.37 7.92
C ARG A 126 -13.03 -7.23 6.76
N GLY A 127 -12.74 -7.85 5.62
CA GLY A 127 -13.59 -7.74 4.44
C GLY A 127 -13.48 -6.41 3.70
N TYR A 128 -12.38 -5.68 3.82
CA TYR A 128 -12.24 -4.45 3.04
C TYR A 128 -12.30 -4.77 1.55
N PRO A 129 -13.10 -4.04 0.76
CA PRO A 129 -13.13 -4.23 -0.69
C PRO A 129 -11.74 -3.98 -1.28
N ALA A 130 -11.42 -4.68 -2.37
CA ALA A 130 -10.15 -4.44 -3.08
C ALA A 130 -9.99 -2.95 -3.42
N PRO A 131 -8.75 -2.41 -3.36
CA PRO A 131 -8.53 -0.98 -3.56
C PRO A 131 -9.06 -0.46 -4.90
N SER A 132 -9.71 0.69 -4.89
CA SER A 132 -10.19 1.37 -6.10
C SER A 132 -9.72 2.82 -6.13
N LYS A 133 -9.90 3.51 -7.26
CA LYS A 133 -9.54 4.94 -7.40
C LYS A 133 -10.14 5.83 -6.31
N ARG A 134 -11.36 5.52 -5.83
CA ARG A 134 -12.06 6.28 -4.79
C ARG A 134 -11.86 5.73 -3.37
N PHE A 135 -11.31 4.52 -3.23
CA PHE A 135 -11.15 3.86 -1.94
C PHE A 135 -9.81 3.12 -1.91
N ARG A 136 -8.72 3.89 -1.77
CA ARG A 136 -7.33 3.41 -1.80
C ARG A 136 -6.73 3.34 -0.39
N TRP A 137 -7.29 2.47 0.43
CA TRP A 137 -6.90 2.31 1.84
C TRP A 137 -5.48 1.76 2.05
N CYS A 138 -4.91 1.10 1.03
CA CYS A 138 -3.62 0.41 1.13
C CYS A 138 -2.41 1.34 1.11
N THR A 139 -2.50 2.53 0.51
CA THR A 139 -1.31 3.41 0.35
C THR A 139 -0.86 4.01 1.66
N GLU A 140 -1.82 4.53 2.42
CA GLU A 140 -1.59 5.08 3.75
C GLU A 140 -0.98 4.00 4.67
N ARG A 141 -1.73 2.90 4.87
CA ARG A 141 -1.39 1.80 5.78
C ARG A 141 -0.11 1.04 5.43
N LEU A 142 0.09 0.71 4.15
CA LEU A 142 1.17 -0.20 3.76
C LEU A 142 2.46 0.54 3.37
N LYS A 143 2.37 1.80 2.93
CA LYS A 143 3.54 2.55 2.42
C LYS A 143 3.88 3.78 3.28
N ILE A 144 2.88 4.58 3.64
CA ILE A 144 3.08 5.88 4.29
C ILE A 144 3.28 5.72 5.79
N ASP A 145 2.40 5.00 6.48
CA ASP A 145 2.44 4.85 7.94
C ASP A 145 3.72 4.16 8.45
N PRO A 146 4.21 3.07 7.82
CA PRO A 146 5.47 2.44 8.24
C PRO A 146 6.68 3.34 8.09
N ALA A 147 6.75 4.08 6.97
CA ALA A 147 7.82 5.05 6.74
C ALA A 147 7.73 6.21 7.72
N ASN A 148 6.53 6.74 7.97
CA ASN A 148 6.30 7.81 8.93
C ASN A 148 6.65 7.38 10.36
N ALA A 149 6.34 6.15 10.76
CA ALA A 149 6.71 5.62 12.08
C ALA A 149 8.24 5.62 12.25
N PHE A 150 8.97 5.16 11.25
CA PHE A 150 10.43 5.20 11.23
C PHE A 150 10.96 6.65 11.30
N ILE A 151 10.44 7.55 10.46
CA ILE A 151 10.87 8.95 10.41
C ILE A 151 10.60 9.64 11.75
N LYS A 152 9.42 9.44 12.35
CA LYS A 152 9.07 9.99 13.67
C LYS A 152 10.04 9.51 14.76
N HIS A 153 10.42 8.23 14.74
CA HIS A 153 11.43 7.71 15.66
C HIS A 153 12.79 8.42 15.48
N ARG A 154 13.24 8.63 14.24
CA ARG A 154 14.49 9.35 13.96
C ARG A 154 14.43 10.83 14.31
N VAL A 155 13.29 11.48 14.10
CA VAL A 155 13.06 12.86 14.57
C VAL A 155 13.12 12.93 16.10
N ALA A 156 12.53 11.96 16.80
CA ALA A 156 12.61 11.91 18.27
C ALA A 156 14.05 11.69 18.78
N GLU A 157 14.85 10.90 18.04
CA GLU A 157 16.24 10.58 18.39
C GLU A 157 17.22 11.72 18.07
N PHE A 158 17.07 12.38 16.91
CA PHE A 158 18.04 13.36 16.38
C PHE A 158 17.51 14.81 16.34
N GLY A 159 16.27 15.05 16.74
CA GLY A 159 15.60 16.35 16.69
C GLY A 159 15.06 16.72 15.31
N GLU A 160 15.89 16.64 14.27
CA GLU A 160 15.50 16.92 12.88
C GLU A 160 16.11 15.90 11.92
N VAL A 161 15.45 15.67 10.78
CA VAL A 161 15.94 14.76 9.72
C VAL A 161 15.76 15.39 8.34
N VAL A 162 16.59 14.96 7.39
CA VAL A 162 16.43 15.32 5.97
C VAL A 162 16.03 14.08 5.18
N MET A 163 14.81 14.07 4.65
CA MET A 163 14.35 13.05 3.72
C MET A 163 14.87 13.34 2.32
N VAL A 164 15.53 12.36 1.71
CA VAL A 164 15.98 12.44 0.32
C VAL A 164 15.03 11.62 -0.55
N LEU A 165 14.40 12.26 -1.53
CA LEU A 165 13.41 11.62 -2.40
C LEU A 165 13.82 11.73 -3.87
N GLY A 166 13.76 10.60 -4.58
CA GLY A 166 13.94 10.54 -6.03
C GLY A 166 12.68 10.99 -6.78
N VAL A 167 12.29 12.26 -6.63
CA VAL A 167 11.15 12.86 -7.33
C VAL A 167 11.62 13.92 -8.32
N ARG A 168 10.91 14.02 -9.45
CA ARG A 168 11.22 14.94 -10.56
C ARG A 168 10.04 15.87 -10.78
N SER A 169 10.31 17.15 -11.04
CA SER A 169 9.31 18.18 -11.32
C SER A 169 8.50 17.87 -12.58
N ALA A 170 9.17 17.32 -13.59
CA ALA A 170 8.59 16.89 -14.86
C ALA A 170 7.60 15.71 -14.75
N GLU A 171 7.42 15.09 -13.59
CA GLU A 171 6.51 13.95 -13.44
C GLU A 171 5.02 14.36 -13.44
N SER A 172 4.67 15.56 -12.97
CA SER A 172 3.35 16.17 -13.17
C SER A 172 3.31 17.63 -12.70
N ALA A 173 2.45 18.45 -13.31
CA ALA A 173 2.24 19.85 -12.90
C ALA A 173 1.80 19.98 -11.43
N THR A 174 0.97 19.07 -10.93
CA THR A 174 0.54 19.05 -9.52
C THR A 174 1.71 18.81 -8.57
N ARG A 175 2.66 17.92 -8.92
CA ARG A 175 3.85 17.69 -8.08
C ARG A 175 4.75 18.91 -8.04
N ALA A 176 4.97 19.57 -9.18
CA ALA A 176 5.75 20.79 -9.24
C ALA A 176 5.16 21.90 -8.34
N GLN A 177 3.83 22.07 -8.35
CA GLN A 177 3.14 23.03 -7.48
C GLN A 177 3.31 22.72 -5.99
N VAL A 178 3.15 21.45 -5.59
CA VAL A 178 3.31 21.04 -4.18
C VAL A 178 4.76 21.23 -3.72
N MET A 179 5.74 20.90 -4.56
CA MET A 179 7.15 21.11 -4.26
C MET A 179 7.47 22.60 -4.06
N ALA A 180 6.98 23.46 -4.95
CA ALA A 180 7.16 24.91 -4.84
C ALA A 180 6.52 25.50 -3.57
N LEU A 181 5.36 24.99 -3.15
CA LEU A 181 4.63 25.46 -1.96
C LEU A 181 5.45 25.26 -0.67
N HIS A 182 6.12 24.12 -0.55
CA HIS A 182 6.85 23.74 0.66
C HIS A 182 8.32 24.16 0.65
N ARG A 183 8.79 24.83 -0.42
CA ARG A 183 10.18 25.22 -0.59
C ARG A 183 10.58 26.29 0.42
N ILE A 184 11.71 26.07 1.08
CA ILE A 184 12.29 27.09 1.96
C ILE A 184 13.14 28.01 1.09
N LYS A 185 12.71 29.27 0.96
CA LYS A 185 13.39 30.30 0.14
C LYS A 185 14.88 30.39 0.49
N GLY A 186 15.73 30.38 -0.54
CA GLY A 186 17.18 30.50 -0.39
C GLY A 186 17.89 29.22 0.04
N THR A 187 17.19 28.08 0.11
CA THR A 187 17.80 26.78 0.45
C THR A 187 17.39 25.70 -0.55
N ALA A 188 18.17 24.63 -0.62
CA ALA A 188 17.85 23.43 -1.40
C ALA A 188 16.82 22.51 -0.70
N LEU A 189 16.32 22.90 0.47
CA LEU A 189 15.43 22.09 1.29
C LEU A 189 13.99 22.61 1.24
N SER A 190 13.05 21.69 1.38
CA SER A 190 11.62 21.95 1.56
C SER A 190 11.16 21.40 2.91
N ARG A 191 10.07 21.91 3.47
CA ARG A 191 9.46 21.32 4.68
C ARG A 191 8.61 20.11 4.30
N HIS A 192 8.66 19.05 5.11
CA HIS A 192 7.68 17.97 4.96
C HIS A 192 6.28 18.48 5.30
N SER A 193 5.27 18.07 4.53
CA SER A 193 3.91 18.61 4.65
C SER A 193 3.21 18.23 5.96
N THR A 194 3.51 17.06 6.51
CA THR A 194 2.79 16.49 7.68
C THR A 194 3.69 16.11 8.86
N LEU A 195 5.01 16.12 8.71
CA LEU A 195 5.95 15.63 9.73
C LEU A 195 6.79 16.80 10.25
N PRO A 196 6.49 17.32 11.46
CA PRO A 196 7.32 18.32 12.09
C PRO A 196 8.76 17.80 12.28
N GLY A 197 9.76 18.65 12.04
CA GLY A 197 11.17 18.27 12.14
C GLY A 197 11.73 17.46 10.96
N ALA A 198 10.93 17.18 9.93
CA ALA A 198 11.40 16.57 8.68
C ALA A 198 11.51 17.61 7.55
N PHE A 199 12.67 17.64 6.90
CA PHE A 199 12.94 18.41 5.70
C PHE A 199 13.03 17.47 4.50
N VAL A 200 12.85 17.99 3.29
CA VAL A 200 12.87 17.22 2.05
C VAL A 200 13.95 17.79 1.14
N PHE A 201 14.77 16.90 0.58
CA PHE A 201 15.78 17.19 -0.44
C PHE A 201 15.53 16.30 -1.67
N THR A 202 15.54 16.90 -2.85
CA THR A 202 15.17 16.25 -4.11
C THR A 202 16.31 16.41 -5.13
N PRO A 203 17.36 15.57 -5.06
CA PRO A 203 18.60 15.78 -5.83
C PRO A 203 18.43 15.64 -7.34
N ILE A 204 17.31 15.06 -7.78
CA ILE A 204 16.98 14.86 -9.21
C ILE A 204 15.74 15.65 -9.62
N GLU A 205 15.36 16.69 -8.87
CA GLU A 205 14.15 17.50 -9.14
C GLU A 205 14.07 17.94 -10.60
N ASP A 206 15.18 18.35 -11.19
CA ASP A 206 15.24 18.90 -12.55
C ASP A 206 15.55 17.84 -13.63
N PHE A 207 15.70 16.57 -13.27
CA PHE A 207 16.06 15.53 -14.24
C PHE A 207 14.87 15.14 -15.13
N SER A 208 15.15 14.90 -16.40
CA SER A 208 14.27 14.14 -17.29
C SER A 208 14.39 12.63 -17.03
N VAL A 209 13.56 11.83 -17.69
CA VAL A 209 13.70 10.36 -17.66
C VAL A 209 15.01 9.91 -18.31
N ASP A 210 15.41 10.59 -19.38
CA ASP A 210 16.59 10.26 -20.16
C ASP A 210 17.86 10.61 -19.38
N ASP A 211 17.85 11.68 -18.58
CA ASP A 211 18.96 12.02 -17.68
C ASP A 211 19.15 10.96 -16.60
N VAL A 212 18.06 10.45 -16.03
CA VAL A 212 18.10 9.38 -15.04
C VAL A 212 18.74 8.12 -15.63
N TRP A 213 18.27 7.68 -16.80
CA TRP A 213 18.83 6.49 -17.44
C TRP A 213 20.26 6.70 -17.93
N SER A 214 20.56 7.85 -18.52
CA SER A 214 21.91 8.20 -18.96
C SER A 214 22.87 8.17 -17.79
N PHE A 215 22.49 8.75 -16.66
CA PHE A 215 23.28 8.70 -15.44
C PHE A 215 23.51 7.26 -14.96
N LEU A 216 22.45 6.47 -14.80
CA LEU A 216 22.53 5.08 -14.34
C LEU A 216 23.39 4.20 -15.27
N LEU A 217 23.29 4.36 -16.58
CA LEU A 217 24.03 3.52 -17.53
C LEU A 217 25.50 3.93 -17.69
N GLN A 218 25.84 5.19 -17.39
CA GLN A 218 27.22 5.69 -17.45
C GLN A 218 27.96 5.55 -16.13
N ASN A 219 27.26 5.40 -15.00
CA ASN A 219 27.86 5.33 -13.68
C ASN A 219 27.58 3.96 -13.04
N PRO A 220 28.62 3.19 -12.68
CA PRO A 220 28.43 1.90 -12.03
C PRO A 220 27.81 2.10 -10.64
N SER A 221 26.95 1.16 -10.24
CA SER A 221 26.40 1.17 -8.89
C SER A 221 27.52 1.03 -7.84
N PRO A 222 27.60 1.90 -6.83
CA PRO A 222 28.63 1.83 -5.80
C PRO A 222 28.59 0.55 -4.96
N TRP A 223 27.45 -0.14 -4.92
CA TRP A 223 27.28 -1.40 -4.20
C TRP A 223 27.33 -2.65 -5.11
N GLY A 224 27.78 -2.50 -6.35
CA GLY A 224 28.08 -3.62 -7.25
C GLY A 224 26.88 -4.22 -8.00
N SER A 225 25.67 -3.65 -7.88
CA SER A 225 24.55 -4.03 -8.74
C SER A 225 24.77 -3.57 -10.19
N ASP A 226 24.32 -4.35 -11.18
CA ASP A 226 24.34 -3.91 -12.57
C ASP A 226 23.11 -3.05 -12.88
N ASN A 227 23.31 -1.80 -13.29
CA ASN A 227 22.24 -0.91 -13.71
C ASN A 227 21.55 -1.40 -15.00
N ARG A 228 22.21 -2.27 -15.79
CA ARG A 228 21.61 -2.94 -16.94
C ARG A 228 20.60 -4.00 -16.55
N ASP A 229 20.76 -4.66 -15.40
CA ASP A 229 19.74 -5.58 -14.87
C ASP A 229 18.47 -4.81 -14.53
N LEU A 230 18.60 -3.64 -13.91
CA LEU A 230 17.47 -2.74 -13.65
C LEU A 230 16.79 -2.32 -14.95
N LEU A 231 17.56 -1.92 -15.96
CA LEU A 231 17.01 -1.59 -17.28
C LEU A 231 16.28 -2.79 -17.91
N ALA A 232 16.86 -3.99 -17.84
CA ALA A 232 16.27 -5.20 -18.35
C ALA A 232 14.93 -5.52 -17.65
N MET A 233 14.85 -5.36 -16.32
CA MET A 233 13.58 -5.50 -15.58
C MET A 233 12.51 -4.53 -16.10
N TYR A 234 12.85 -3.27 -16.37
CA TYR A 234 11.91 -2.30 -16.93
C TYR A 234 11.49 -2.66 -18.36
N ARG A 235 12.40 -3.16 -19.20
CA ARG A 235 12.10 -3.61 -20.57
C ARG A 235 11.17 -4.84 -20.57
N ASN A 236 11.44 -5.80 -19.68
CA ASN A 236 10.63 -7.01 -19.54
C ASN A 236 9.23 -6.67 -19.04
N ALA A 237 9.08 -5.70 -18.13
CA ALA A 237 7.79 -5.22 -17.65
C ALA A 237 7.03 -4.29 -18.64
N GLN A 238 7.57 -4.06 -19.84
CA GLN A 238 6.95 -3.26 -20.90
C GLN A 238 6.71 -4.05 -22.20
N ALA A 239 6.67 -5.38 -22.13
CA ALA A 239 6.47 -6.25 -23.29
C ALA A 239 7.43 -5.93 -24.46
N GLY A 240 8.67 -5.52 -24.14
CA GLY A 240 9.72 -5.29 -25.13
C GLY A 240 9.78 -3.91 -25.78
N GLU A 241 8.88 -2.97 -25.49
CA GLU A 241 9.00 -1.60 -26.01
C GLU A 241 10.13 -0.82 -25.28
N CYS A 242 11.23 -0.55 -26.00
CA CYS A 242 12.39 0.17 -25.48
C CYS A 242 12.81 1.27 -26.47
N PRO A 243 12.66 2.55 -26.13
CA PRO A 243 13.00 3.66 -27.01
C PRO A 243 14.36 4.26 -26.61
N LEU A 244 15.46 3.54 -26.82
CA LEU A 244 16.70 4.24 -27.23
C LEU A 244 16.55 4.77 -28.68
N VAL A 245 15.33 5.07 -29.09
CA VAL A 245 14.94 5.57 -30.40
C VAL A 245 14.98 7.09 -30.29
N VAL A 246 15.81 7.69 -31.12
CA VAL A 246 16.19 9.12 -31.18
C VAL A 246 15.01 10.04 -31.58
N ASP A 247 13.79 9.52 -31.66
CA ASP A 247 12.63 10.23 -32.20
C ASP A 247 11.75 10.82 -31.08
N LYS A 248 11.64 12.15 -31.04
CA LYS A 248 10.96 12.94 -29.98
C LYS A 248 9.45 12.68 -29.84
N LYS A 249 8.87 11.79 -30.64
CA LYS A 249 7.43 11.50 -30.70
C LYS A 249 7.02 10.19 -30.01
N THR A 250 7.96 9.36 -29.59
CA THR A 250 7.68 8.08 -28.91
C THR A 250 7.84 8.27 -27.39
N GLU A 251 6.85 7.84 -26.60
CA GLU A 251 6.91 7.91 -25.13
C GLU A 251 8.09 7.06 -24.58
N SER A 252 8.91 7.62 -23.69
CA SER A 252 10.11 6.95 -23.20
C SER A 252 9.82 5.79 -22.23
N CYS A 253 10.71 4.79 -22.15
CA CYS A 253 10.62 3.67 -21.21
C CYS A 253 10.85 4.14 -19.76
N GLY A 254 9.79 4.70 -19.16
CA GLY A 254 9.84 5.19 -17.78
C GLY A 254 8.48 5.21 -17.09
N ASN A 255 7.41 4.88 -17.80
CA ASN A 255 6.03 4.90 -17.31
C ASN A 255 5.61 3.58 -16.63
N SER A 256 6.26 2.45 -16.92
CA SER A 256 5.96 1.19 -16.22
C SER A 256 6.46 1.26 -14.80
N ARG A 257 5.54 1.15 -13.84
CA ARG A 257 5.84 1.13 -12.41
C ARG A 257 5.59 -0.28 -11.91
N PHE A 258 6.59 -0.88 -11.29
CA PHE A 258 6.40 -2.11 -10.51
C PHE A 258 5.47 -1.77 -9.35
N GLY A 259 4.23 -2.24 -9.45
CA GLY A 259 3.21 -2.13 -8.41
C GLY A 259 3.09 -3.42 -7.62
N CYS A 260 2.35 -3.34 -6.52
CA CYS A 260 1.96 -4.54 -5.80
C CYS A 260 1.06 -5.42 -6.69
N TRP A 261 1.29 -6.73 -6.68
CA TRP A 261 0.62 -7.67 -7.58
C TRP A 261 -0.89 -7.78 -7.32
N VAL A 262 -1.35 -7.35 -6.16
CA VAL A 262 -2.77 -7.31 -5.77
C VAL A 262 -3.50 -6.04 -6.24
N CYS A 263 -2.86 -5.17 -7.02
CA CYS A 263 -3.39 -3.85 -7.35
C CYS A 263 -4.56 -3.89 -8.36
N THR A 264 -5.76 -3.55 -7.87
CA THR A 264 -6.99 -3.42 -8.67
C THR A 264 -7.33 -1.97 -9.06
N VAL A 265 -6.44 -1.01 -8.80
CA VAL A 265 -6.65 0.41 -9.20
C VAL A 265 -6.41 0.61 -10.69
N VAL A 266 -5.49 -0.18 -11.26
CA VAL A 266 -5.26 -0.31 -12.69
C VAL A 266 -6.17 -1.40 -13.26
N THR A 267 -6.53 -1.33 -14.53
CA THR A 267 -7.41 -2.32 -15.16
C THR A 267 -6.71 -3.66 -15.36
N LYS A 268 -5.46 -3.63 -15.84
CA LYS A 268 -4.60 -4.80 -16.04
C LYS A 268 -3.23 -4.58 -15.40
N ASP A 269 -2.63 -5.65 -14.88
CA ASP A 269 -1.24 -5.63 -14.44
C ASP A 269 -0.32 -6.02 -15.60
N LYS A 270 -0.05 -5.04 -16.47
CA LYS A 270 0.83 -5.25 -17.65
C LYS A 270 2.23 -5.70 -17.28
N ALA A 271 2.72 -5.31 -16.09
CA ALA A 271 4.05 -5.69 -15.65
C ALA A 271 4.08 -7.19 -15.31
N MET A 272 3.05 -7.69 -14.61
CA MET A 272 2.91 -9.11 -14.32
C MET A 272 2.63 -9.94 -15.57
N GLU A 273 1.71 -9.51 -16.44
CA GLU A 273 1.43 -10.15 -17.75
C GLU A 273 2.74 -10.30 -18.53
N ALA A 274 3.54 -9.22 -18.64
CA ALA A 274 4.79 -9.27 -19.38
C ALA A 274 5.89 -10.10 -18.69
N MET A 275 5.93 -10.21 -17.36
CA MET A 275 6.86 -11.13 -16.68
C MET A 275 6.52 -12.59 -17.01
N ILE A 276 5.23 -12.94 -17.01
CA ILE A 276 4.74 -14.27 -17.39
C ILE A 276 5.11 -14.55 -18.86
N ASP A 277 4.80 -13.64 -19.78
CA ASP A 277 5.13 -13.79 -21.20
C ASP A 277 6.64 -13.94 -21.46
N ASN A 278 7.48 -13.44 -20.55
CA ASN A 278 8.94 -13.55 -20.61
C ASN A 278 9.52 -14.76 -19.84
N GLY A 279 8.69 -15.72 -19.43
CA GLY A 279 9.10 -17.01 -18.87
C GLY A 279 8.91 -17.17 -17.37
N GLU A 280 8.33 -16.19 -16.68
CA GLU A 280 7.99 -16.30 -15.25
C GLU A 280 6.56 -16.88 -15.04
N ASP A 281 6.20 -17.94 -15.78
CA ASP A 281 4.86 -18.57 -15.80
C ASP A 281 4.35 -18.98 -14.41
N TRP A 282 5.25 -19.21 -13.46
CA TRP A 282 4.91 -19.54 -12.09
C TRP A 282 4.22 -18.39 -11.32
N LEU A 283 4.20 -17.17 -11.88
CA LEU A 283 3.45 -16.03 -11.36
C LEU A 283 1.96 -16.03 -11.76
N GLU A 284 1.54 -16.86 -12.72
CA GLU A 284 0.15 -16.95 -13.22
C GLU A 284 -0.90 -17.10 -12.09
N PRO A 285 -0.70 -17.93 -11.04
CA PRO A 285 -1.67 -18.01 -9.95
C PRO A 285 -1.87 -16.69 -9.19
N LEU A 286 -0.89 -15.77 -9.18
CA LEU A 286 -1.04 -14.45 -8.57
C LEU A 286 -1.86 -13.52 -9.45
N LEU A 287 -1.66 -13.60 -10.77
CA LEU A 287 -2.42 -12.84 -11.76
C LEU A 287 -3.90 -13.24 -11.72
N ASP A 288 -4.20 -14.55 -11.64
CA ASP A 288 -5.56 -15.07 -11.51
C ASP A 288 -6.29 -14.50 -10.29
N LEU A 289 -5.63 -14.50 -9.13
CA LEU A 289 -6.19 -13.95 -7.89
C LEU A 289 -6.44 -12.45 -8.00
N ARG A 290 -5.50 -11.72 -8.61
CA ARG A 290 -5.63 -10.28 -8.85
C ARG A 290 -6.82 -9.98 -9.76
N ASP A 291 -6.98 -10.76 -10.83
CA ASP A 291 -8.06 -10.56 -11.80
C ASP A 291 -9.43 -10.90 -11.20
N GLU A 292 -9.51 -11.93 -10.34
CA GLU A 292 -10.71 -12.19 -9.54
C GLU A 292 -11.06 -10.99 -8.65
N LEU A 293 -10.09 -10.43 -7.92
CA LEU A 293 -10.32 -9.23 -7.09
C LEU A 293 -10.77 -8.04 -7.94
N SER A 294 -10.17 -7.85 -9.12
CA SER A 294 -10.54 -6.80 -10.06
C SER A 294 -12.00 -6.96 -10.54
N ALA A 295 -12.40 -8.18 -10.90
CA ALA A 295 -13.75 -8.50 -11.33
C ALA A 295 -14.81 -8.22 -10.24
N THR A 296 -14.47 -8.38 -8.95
CA THR A 296 -15.38 -8.02 -7.86
C THR A 296 -15.68 -6.51 -7.76
N GLN A 297 -14.88 -5.66 -8.42
CA GLN A 297 -15.07 -4.21 -8.43
C GLN A 297 -16.07 -3.74 -9.51
N GLU A 298 -16.48 -4.63 -10.41
CA GLU A 298 -17.48 -4.32 -11.43
C GLU A 298 -18.82 -3.92 -10.80
N PRO A 299 -19.42 -2.77 -11.17
CA PRO A 299 -20.64 -2.28 -10.52
C PRO A 299 -21.79 -3.28 -10.47
N SER A 300 -22.00 -4.06 -11.53
CA SER A 300 -23.04 -5.08 -11.65
C SER A 300 -22.85 -6.25 -10.68
N ARG A 301 -21.60 -6.61 -10.40
CA ARG A 301 -21.24 -7.82 -9.64
C ARG A 301 -20.97 -7.57 -8.17
N LYS A 302 -20.88 -6.30 -7.73
CA LYS A 302 -20.53 -5.96 -6.34
C LYS A 302 -21.36 -6.68 -5.30
N ARG A 303 -22.65 -6.92 -5.55
CA ARG A 303 -23.55 -7.61 -4.61
C ARG A 303 -23.34 -9.11 -4.52
N GLU A 304 -22.76 -9.74 -5.56
CA GLU A 304 -22.36 -11.14 -5.50
C GLU A 304 -21.31 -11.38 -4.40
N PHE A 305 -20.47 -10.36 -4.15
CA PHE A 305 -19.30 -10.49 -3.27
C PHE A 305 -19.38 -9.67 -1.99
N ARG A 306 -20.24 -8.65 -1.91
CA ARG A 306 -20.26 -7.68 -0.81
C ARG A 306 -21.58 -7.67 -0.07
N SER A 307 -21.50 -7.60 1.25
CA SER A 307 -22.67 -7.48 2.12
C SER A 307 -23.41 -6.16 1.87
N PHE A 308 -24.72 -6.15 2.02
CA PHE A 308 -25.53 -4.93 2.05
C PHE A 308 -25.31 -4.09 3.33
N LYS A 309 -24.71 -4.68 4.37
CA LYS A 309 -24.43 -4.03 5.66
C LYS A 309 -23.03 -3.46 5.67
N ARG A 310 -22.84 -2.26 6.22
CA ARG A 310 -21.51 -1.68 6.48
C ARG A 310 -20.83 -2.44 7.62
N ARG A 311 -19.53 -2.21 7.83
CA ARG A 311 -18.78 -2.95 8.86
C ARG A 311 -19.25 -2.69 10.30
N ASN A 312 -19.85 -1.53 10.56
CA ASN A 312 -20.53 -1.21 11.81
C ASN A 312 -21.96 -1.78 11.88
N GLY A 313 -22.37 -2.60 10.91
CA GLY A 313 -23.68 -3.23 10.83
C GLY A 313 -24.81 -2.34 10.29
N SER A 314 -24.59 -1.05 10.06
CA SER A 314 -25.62 -0.15 9.52
C SER A 314 -25.84 -0.37 8.02
N VAL A 315 -27.06 -0.14 7.54
CA VAL A 315 -27.38 -0.09 6.10
C VAL A 315 -27.49 1.37 5.67
N THR A 316 -26.96 1.71 4.50
CA THR A 316 -26.97 3.09 3.98
C THR A 316 -27.42 3.09 2.54
N PHE A 317 -28.26 4.06 2.17
CA PHE A 317 -28.79 4.26 0.82
C PHE A 317 -28.29 5.61 0.26
N VAL A 318 -28.25 5.78 -1.06
CA VAL A 318 -27.85 7.04 -1.72
C VAL A 318 -29.03 7.62 -2.47
N GLY A 319 -29.47 8.83 -2.10
CA GLY A 319 -30.59 9.51 -2.76
C GLY A 319 -31.83 8.62 -2.83
N GLU A 320 -32.45 8.56 -3.99
CA GLU A 320 -33.64 7.75 -4.27
C GLU A 320 -33.32 6.30 -4.68
N GLN A 321 -32.06 5.86 -4.56
CA GLN A 321 -31.75 4.47 -4.83
C GLN A 321 -32.42 3.58 -3.78
N GLU A 322 -33.21 2.61 -4.26
CA GLU A 322 -33.85 1.57 -3.43
C GLU A 322 -32.83 0.63 -2.78
N SER A 323 -31.63 0.60 -3.35
CA SER A 323 -30.67 -0.44 -3.06
C SER A 323 -29.48 0.07 -2.24
N PRO A 324 -28.99 -0.72 -1.28
CA PRO A 324 -28.03 -0.23 -0.30
C PRO A 324 -26.62 -0.14 -0.89
N ILE A 325 -25.81 0.74 -0.31
CA ILE A 325 -24.39 0.87 -0.61
C ILE A 325 -23.67 -0.41 -0.16
N PRO A 326 -22.97 -1.11 -1.07
CA PRO A 326 -22.21 -2.30 -0.70
C PRO A 326 -21.19 -2.04 0.43
N GLY A 327 -21.21 -2.93 1.41
CA GLY A 327 -20.34 -2.99 2.58
C GLY A 327 -19.11 -3.88 2.37
N PRO A 328 -18.60 -4.59 3.38
CA PRO A 328 -17.42 -5.43 3.23
C PRO A 328 -17.69 -6.68 2.40
N TYR A 329 -16.64 -7.38 1.98
CA TYR A 329 -16.74 -8.71 1.39
C TYR A 329 -17.50 -9.68 2.29
N LEU A 330 -18.35 -10.50 1.67
CA LEU A 330 -19.12 -11.55 2.34
C LEU A 330 -18.19 -12.53 3.07
N PHE A 331 -18.66 -13.08 4.20
CA PHE A 331 -17.84 -13.99 4.99
C PHE A 331 -17.43 -15.25 4.23
N GLU A 332 -18.36 -15.84 3.48
CA GLU A 332 -18.07 -17.02 2.66
C GLU A 332 -17.08 -16.73 1.54
N TYR A 333 -17.19 -15.57 0.89
CA TYR A 333 -16.19 -15.16 -0.11
C TYR A 333 -14.80 -15.01 0.52
N ARG A 334 -14.70 -14.42 1.72
CA ARG A 334 -13.42 -14.29 2.45
C ARG A 334 -12.79 -15.66 2.76
N LYS A 335 -13.58 -16.66 3.16
CA LYS A 335 -13.12 -18.05 3.36
C LYS A 335 -12.61 -18.68 2.07
N GLN A 336 -13.38 -18.57 1.00
CA GLN A 336 -13.02 -19.09 -0.32
C GLN A 336 -11.73 -18.44 -0.83
N PHE A 337 -11.62 -17.11 -0.72
CA PHE A 337 -10.45 -16.37 -1.17
C PHE A 337 -9.20 -16.73 -0.35
N LEU A 338 -9.32 -16.91 0.97
CA LEU A 338 -8.20 -17.40 1.79
C LEU A 338 -7.71 -18.77 1.31
N ARG A 339 -8.63 -19.71 1.04
CA ARG A 339 -8.25 -21.03 0.50
C ARG A 339 -7.56 -20.90 -0.86
N LYS A 340 -8.08 -20.07 -1.77
CA LYS A 340 -7.46 -19.82 -3.09
C LYS A 340 -6.06 -19.20 -2.94
N LEU A 341 -5.87 -18.26 -2.01
CA LEU A 341 -4.57 -17.64 -1.73
C LEU A 341 -3.53 -18.67 -1.27
N LEU A 342 -3.89 -19.57 -0.35
CA LEU A 342 -2.98 -20.63 0.11
C LEU A 342 -2.68 -21.66 -0.98
N VAL A 343 -3.67 -22.00 -1.81
CA VAL A 343 -3.47 -22.88 -2.97
C VAL A 343 -2.54 -22.23 -3.98
N ALA A 344 -2.72 -20.94 -4.26
CA ALA A 344 -1.83 -20.19 -5.15
C ALA A 344 -0.40 -20.16 -4.60
N GLN A 345 -0.22 -19.98 -3.29
CA GLN A 345 1.10 -20.04 -2.65
C GLN A 345 1.80 -21.38 -2.92
N ASN A 346 1.09 -22.52 -2.79
CA ASN A 346 1.67 -23.84 -3.09
C ASN A 346 2.05 -23.95 -4.57
N LYS A 347 1.14 -23.57 -5.50
CA LYS A 347 1.40 -23.61 -6.95
C LYS A 347 2.61 -22.76 -7.37
N VAL A 348 2.70 -21.55 -6.83
CA VAL A 348 3.82 -20.63 -7.03
C VAL A 348 5.10 -21.29 -6.54
N ASN A 349 5.12 -21.81 -5.30
CA ASN A 349 6.32 -22.40 -4.69
C ASN A 349 6.76 -23.74 -5.30
N GLU A 350 5.86 -24.47 -5.95
CA GLU A 350 6.18 -25.70 -6.69
C GLU A 350 6.96 -25.41 -7.98
N LYS A 351 6.63 -24.31 -8.67
CA LYS A 351 7.22 -23.93 -9.96
C LYS A 351 8.31 -22.86 -9.86
N ALA A 352 8.35 -22.10 -8.76
CA ALA A 352 9.29 -21.00 -8.58
C ALA A 352 10.75 -21.48 -8.60
N PRO A 353 11.66 -20.73 -9.27
CA PRO A 353 13.09 -21.00 -9.24
C PRO A 353 13.68 -21.02 -7.81
N PRO A 354 14.86 -21.65 -7.61
CA PRO A 354 15.55 -21.61 -6.33
C PRO A 354 15.77 -20.17 -5.84
N GLY A 355 15.31 -19.89 -4.62
CA GLY A 355 15.38 -18.55 -4.02
C GLY A 355 14.15 -17.67 -4.26
N GLU A 356 13.25 -18.04 -5.17
CA GLU A 356 12.02 -17.31 -5.50
C GLU A 356 10.77 -17.84 -4.76
N LYS A 357 10.94 -18.80 -3.85
CA LYS A 357 9.84 -19.27 -2.99
C LYS A 357 9.37 -18.17 -2.06
N VAL A 358 8.05 -18.03 -1.94
CA VAL A 358 7.41 -16.96 -1.20
C VAL A 358 6.38 -17.45 -0.19
N VAL A 359 6.21 -16.63 0.83
CA VAL A 359 5.09 -16.70 1.76
C VAL A 359 4.16 -15.54 1.40
N LEU A 360 3.04 -15.84 0.75
CA LEU A 360 2.06 -14.85 0.31
C LEU A 360 1.28 -14.26 1.47
N ILE A 361 1.07 -15.04 2.54
CA ILE A 361 0.43 -14.62 3.78
C ILE A 361 1.16 -15.21 4.98
N GLN A 362 1.57 -14.35 5.92
CA GLN A 362 2.35 -14.76 7.08
C GLN A 362 1.48 -15.44 8.15
N ASP A 363 2.10 -16.29 8.97
CA ASP A 363 1.42 -16.92 10.12
C ASP A 363 0.84 -15.86 11.08
N SER A 364 1.53 -14.74 11.27
CA SER A 364 1.07 -13.61 12.07
C SER A 364 -0.23 -12.99 11.53
N GLU A 365 -0.33 -12.84 10.21
CA GLU A 365 -1.54 -12.36 9.53
C GLU A 365 -2.69 -13.38 9.67
N LEU A 366 -2.40 -14.68 9.49
CA LEU A 366 -3.39 -15.75 9.69
C LEU A 366 -3.93 -15.78 11.11
N LYS A 367 -3.07 -15.63 12.12
CA LYS A 367 -3.47 -15.53 13.53
C LYS A 367 -4.36 -14.32 13.79
N GLU A 368 -4.03 -13.15 13.22
CA GLU A 368 -4.86 -11.96 13.36
C GLU A 368 -6.21 -12.09 12.63
N ILE A 369 -6.24 -12.68 11.44
CA ILE A 369 -7.49 -13.00 10.73
C ILE A 369 -8.37 -13.94 11.56
N ARG A 370 -7.79 -14.99 12.13
CA ARG A 370 -8.47 -15.92 13.05
C ARG A 370 -9.09 -15.19 14.23
N LYS A 371 -8.37 -14.26 14.87
CA LYS A 371 -8.90 -13.41 15.96
C LYS A 371 -10.08 -12.56 15.50
N ILE A 372 -9.95 -11.91 14.35
CA ILE A 372 -11.00 -11.06 13.78
C ILE A 372 -12.25 -11.88 13.48
N TRP A 373 -12.14 -13.01 12.81
CA TRP A 373 -13.29 -13.84 12.43
C TRP A 373 -14.01 -14.43 13.65
N ARG A 374 -13.27 -14.87 14.66
CA ARG A 374 -13.89 -15.34 15.91
C ARG A 374 -14.67 -14.23 16.62
N ARG A 375 -14.07 -13.05 16.73
CA ARG A 375 -14.68 -11.91 17.46
C ARG A 375 -15.82 -11.24 16.69
N GLU A 376 -15.66 -11.02 15.39
CA GLU A 376 -16.58 -10.21 14.57
C GLU A 376 -17.59 -11.08 13.80
N ASN A 377 -17.23 -12.33 13.45
CA ASN A 377 -18.08 -13.23 12.66
C ASN A 377 -18.61 -14.43 13.46
N GLY A 378 -18.20 -14.62 14.71
CA GLY A 378 -18.64 -15.75 15.54
C GLY A 378 -18.10 -17.10 15.04
N ASP A 379 -16.92 -17.09 14.39
CA ASP A 379 -16.30 -18.27 13.78
C ASP A 379 -15.68 -19.23 14.81
N TRP A 380 -16.46 -19.75 15.77
CA TRP A 380 -15.96 -20.64 16.82
C TRP A 380 -15.42 -21.98 16.29
N GLY A 381 -15.86 -22.39 15.09
CA GLY A 381 -15.34 -23.54 14.36
C GLY A 381 -13.91 -23.37 13.84
N ASP A 382 -13.35 -22.16 13.92
CA ASP A 382 -11.97 -21.86 13.59
C ASP A 382 -11.61 -22.23 12.14
N THR A 383 -12.36 -21.63 11.22
CA THR A 383 -12.27 -21.91 9.79
C THR A 383 -10.87 -21.63 9.26
N VAL A 384 -10.15 -20.62 9.79
CA VAL A 384 -8.77 -20.32 9.38
C VAL A 384 -7.85 -21.51 9.61
N SER A 385 -7.87 -22.10 10.81
CA SER A 385 -6.98 -23.21 11.15
C SER A 385 -7.31 -24.46 10.33
N GLN A 386 -8.59 -24.70 10.05
CA GLN A 386 -9.03 -25.77 9.16
C GLN A 386 -8.50 -25.57 7.73
N ILE A 387 -8.69 -24.38 7.14
CA ILE A 387 -8.19 -24.08 5.79
C ILE A 387 -6.66 -24.23 5.70
N VAL A 388 -5.92 -23.75 6.71
CA VAL A 388 -4.45 -23.88 6.75
C VAL A 388 -4.04 -25.35 6.83
N LYS A 389 -4.70 -26.15 7.66
CA LYS A 389 -4.43 -27.59 7.77
C LYS A 389 -4.74 -28.32 6.46
N ASP A 390 -5.89 -28.03 5.85
CA ASP A 390 -6.33 -28.68 4.61
C ASP A 390 -5.39 -28.39 3.42
N VAL A 391 -4.90 -27.15 3.31
CA VAL A 391 -4.15 -26.70 2.13
C VAL A 391 -2.64 -26.81 2.31
N LEU A 392 -2.13 -26.45 3.49
CA LEU A 392 -0.69 -26.42 3.77
C LEU A 392 -0.21 -27.63 4.57
N ASN A 393 -1.12 -28.51 5.02
CA ASN A 393 -0.81 -29.61 5.94
C ASN A 393 -0.02 -29.14 7.19
N LYS A 394 -0.32 -27.92 7.66
CA LYS A 394 0.35 -27.26 8.79
C LYS A 394 -0.66 -26.96 9.89
N THR A 395 -0.22 -27.05 11.14
CA THR A 395 -1.03 -26.62 12.28
C THR A 395 -0.71 -25.17 12.62
N LEU A 396 -1.74 -24.32 12.71
CA LEU A 396 -1.59 -22.94 13.17
C LEU A 396 -1.64 -22.90 14.70
N GLU A 397 -0.49 -22.68 15.32
CA GLU A 397 -0.38 -22.63 16.78
C GLU A 397 -1.27 -21.54 17.39
N ILE A 398 -1.80 -21.84 18.59
CA ILE A 398 -2.54 -20.88 19.41
C ILE A 398 -1.52 -20.16 20.28
N ASP A 399 -1.48 -18.83 20.21
CA ASP A 399 -0.65 -18.06 21.13
C ASP A 399 -1.24 -18.22 22.55
N GLY A 400 -0.41 -18.48 23.56
CA GLY A 400 -0.87 -18.82 24.92
C GLY A 400 -1.76 -17.77 25.63
N VAL A 401 -1.94 -16.59 25.04
CA VAL A 401 -2.84 -15.52 25.51
C VAL A 401 -4.27 -15.69 24.97
N ASP A 402 -4.46 -16.43 23.87
CA ASP A 402 -5.74 -16.65 23.20
C ASP A 402 -6.43 -17.91 23.72
N VAL A 403 -7.03 -17.83 24.91
CA VAL A 403 -7.87 -18.92 25.42
C VAL A 403 -9.22 -18.89 24.71
N PHE A 404 -9.39 -19.76 23.72
CA PHE A 404 -10.64 -19.96 23.01
C PHE A 404 -11.60 -20.82 23.84
N GLU A 405 -12.60 -20.19 24.45
CA GLU A 405 -13.57 -20.87 25.34
C GLU A 405 -14.60 -21.67 24.54
N PHE A 406 -15.15 -21.08 23.47
CA PHE A 406 -16.11 -21.74 22.59
C PHE A 406 -15.41 -22.60 21.53
N LYS A 407 -15.93 -23.81 21.30
CA LYS A 407 -15.43 -24.80 20.34
C LYS A 407 -16.40 -24.96 19.17
N ALA A 408 -16.02 -25.79 18.19
CA ALA A 408 -16.88 -26.13 17.06
C ALA A 408 -18.22 -26.75 17.52
N GLU A 409 -18.20 -27.61 18.54
CA GLU A 409 -19.39 -28.25 19.13
C GLU A 409 -20.41 -27.23 19.67
N ASP A 410 -19.92 -26.09 20.20
CA ASP A 410 -20.79 -25.04 20.73
C ASP A 410 -21.56 -24.28 19.64
N VAL A 411 -21.09 -24.35 18.38
CA VAL A 411 -21.78 -23.74 17.23
C VAL A 411 -23.13 -24.42 17.00
N ASP A 412 -23.18 -25.74 17.11
CA ASP A 412 -24.41 -26.52 16.90
C ASP A 412 -25.43 -26.23 18.02
N ILE A 413 -24.94 -26.13 19.26
CA ILE A 413 -25.76 -25.75 20.42
C ILE A 413 -26.33 -24.34 20.22
N LEU A 414 -25.47 -23.37 19.88
CA LEU A 414 -25.89 -21.99 19.62
C LEU A 414 -26.95 -21.94 18.51
N GLY A 415 -26.73 -22.65 17.41
CA GLY A 415 -27.66 -22.73 16.29
C GLY A 415 -29.04 -23.28 16.70
N SER A 416 -29.06 -24.33 17.52
CA SER A 416 -30.31 -24.93 18.01
C SER A 416 -31.12 -23.98 18.89
N VAL A 417 -30.45 -23.24 19.78
CA VAL A 417 -31.07 -22.24 20.66
C VAL A 417 -31.60 -21.08 19.83
N CYS A 418 -30.77 -20.54 18.93
CA CYS A 418 -31.14 -19.44 18.05
C CYS A 418 -32.35 -19.77 17.17
N LYS A 419 -32.43 -21.00 16.64
CA LYS A 419 -33.60 -21.46 15.87
C LYS A 419 -34.87 -21.55 16.72
N THR A 420 -34.74 -21.95 17.98
CA THR A 420 -35.89 -22.08 18.90
C THR A 420 -36.50 -20.73 19.25
N TYR A 421 -35.67 -19.69 19.39
CA TYR A 421 -36.09 -18.35 19.80
C TYR A 421 -36.14 -17.32 18.66
N ASP A 422 -35.94 -17.76 17.41
CA ASP A 422 -35.90 -16.92 16.20
C ASP A 422 -34.92 -15.72 16.33
N VAL A 423 -33.70 -16.01 16.81
CA VAL A 423 -32.63 -15.02 16.98
C VAL A 423 -31.46 -15.33 16.04
N PRO A 424 -30.85 -14.34 15.37
CA PRO A 424 -29.68 -14.58 14.54
C PRO A 424 -28.48 -15.16 15.33
N PRO A 425 -27.88 -16.28 14.89
CA PRO A 425 -26.72 -16.87 15.57
C PRO A 425 -25.53 -15.93 15.70
N GLN A 426 -25.27 -15.11 14.67
CA GLN A 426 -24.15 -14.15 14.69
C GLN A 426 -24.34 -13.04 15.73
N LEU A 427 -25.58 -12.62 16.00
CA LEU A 427 -25.87 -11.65 17.07
C LEU A 427 -25.48 -12.23 18.43
N LEU A 428 -25.95 -13.44 18.73
CA LEU A 428 -25.72 -14.05 20.03
C LEU A 428 -24.24 -14.40 20.24
N SER A 429 -23.54 -14.90 19.21
CA SER A 429 -22.10 -15.16 19.31
C SER A 429 -21.30 -13.87 19.55
N GLN A 430 -21.62 -12.76 18.88
CA GLN A 430 -20.97 -11.47 19.13
C GLN A 430 -21.22 -10.96 20.56
N LEU A 431 -22.43 -11.16 21.11
CA LEU A 431 -22.74 -10.78 22.49
C LEU A 431 -21.95 -11.60 23.51
N LEU A 432 -21.85 -12.92 23.30
CA LEU A 432 -21.06 -13.82 24.15
C LEU A 432 -19.56 -13.47 24.09
N GLU A 433 -19.05 -13.15 22.91
CA GLU A 433 -17.67 -12.69 22.73
C GLU A 433 -17.42 -11.32 23.38
N ALA A 434 -18.39 -10.40 23.30
CA ALA A 434 -18.31 -9.12 23.99
C ALA A 434 -18.23 -9.32 25.51
N GLU A 435 -19.05 -10.18 26.07
CA GLU A 435 -19.06 -10.52 27.50
C GLU A 435 -17.74 -11.18 27.94
N ARG A 436 -17.27 -12.16 27.15
CA ARG A 436 -15.98 -12.82 27.38
C ARG A 436 -14.82 -11.83 27.43
N SER A 437 -14.82 -10.83 26.54
CA SER A 437 -13.73 -9.85 26.44
C SER A 437 -13.53 -8.97 27.68
N VAL A 438 -14.49 -8.94 28.60
CA VAL A 438 -14.42 -8.18 29.87
C VAL A 438 -14.39 -9.07 31.11
N ARG A 439 -14.42 -10.39 30.94
CA ARG A 439 -14.39 -11.36 32.04
C ARG A 439 -13.07 -11.23 32.80
N GLY A 440 -13.14 -11.19 34.13
CA GLY A 440 -11.97 -11.03 35.00
C GLY A 440 -11.46 -9.58 35.15
N LEU A 441 -12.01 -8.61 34.42
CA LEU A 441 -11.67 -7.20 34.60
C LEU A 441 -12.45 -6.60 35.79
N LYS A 442 -11.73 -5.91 36.69
CA LYS A 442 -12.34 -5.19 37.83
C LYS A 442 -13.31 -4.08 37.41
N ARG A 443 -13.10 -3.47 36.23
CA ARG A 443 -13.94 -2.41 35.66
C ARG A 443 -14.45 -2.84 34.29
N ARG A 444 -15.77 -2.90 34.15
CA ARG A 444 -16.47 -3.36 32.93
C ARG A 444 -17.09 -2.22 32.12
N THR A 445 -16.59 -0.99 32.28
CA THR A 445 -17.20 0.24 31.76
C THR A 445 -17.44 0.26 30.24
N SER A 446 -16.71 -0.53 29.45
CA SER A 446 -16.86 -0.58 27.99
C SER A 446 -17.90 -1.58 27.47
N ILE A 447 -18.43 -2.48 28.31
CA ILE A 447 -19.32 -3.57 27.83
C ILE A 447 -20.67 -3.06 27.32
N HIS A 448 -21.31 -2.14 28.04
CA HIS A 448 -22.62 -1.61 27.63
C HIS A 448 -22.54 -0.89 26.28
N ARG A 449 -21.44 -0.19 26.01
CA ARG A 449 -21.18 0.44 24.70
C ARG A 449 -21.03 -0.62 23.60
N LYS A 450 -20.31 -1.72 23.86
CA LYS A 450 -20.17 -2.82 22.90
C LYS A 450 -21.51 -3.51 22.63
N ILE A 451 -22.26 -3.88 23.68
CA ILE A 451 -23.58 -4.50 23.55
C ILE A 451 -24.53 -3.60 22.77
N SER A 452 -24.62 -2.31 23.12
CA SER A 452 -25.44 -1.34 22.39
C SER A 452 -25.04 -1.24 20.92
N SER A 453 -23.73 -1.23 20.62
CA SER A 453 -23.23 -1.23 19.25
C SER A 453 -23.56 -2.51 18.48
N ILE A 454 -23.64 -3.67 19.14
CA ILE A 454 -24.01 -4.96 18.52
C ILE A 454 -25.52 -5.01 18.28
N MET A 455 -26.32 -4.64 19.28
CA MET A 455 -27.78 -4.60 19.19
C MET A 455 -28.28 -3.59 18.16
N GLY A 456 -27.54 -2.48 17.95
CA GLY A 456 -27.88 -1.46 16.96
C GLY A 456 -27.50 -1.79 15.50
N GLN A 457 -26.95 -2.98 15.23
CA GLN A 457 -26.67 -3.42 13.85
C GLN A 457 -27.95 -3.88 13.15
N GLU A 458 -27.93 -3.93 11.82
CA GLU A 458 -29.00 -4.56 11.05
C GLU A 458 -28.86 -6.08 11.08
N TRP A 459 -29.92 -6.73 11.57
CA TRP A 459 -29.99 -8.17 11.76
C TRP A 459 -31.07 -8.84 10.90
N ARG A 460 -31.94 -8.05 10.27
CA ARG A 460 -32.94 -8.51 9.31
C ARG A 460 -32.29 -8.87 7.97
N SER A 461 -33.04 -9.57 7.12
CA SER A 461 -32.60 -9.90 5.76
C SER A 461 -32.55 -8.66 4.86
N GLU A 462 -31.79 -8.75 3.76
CA GLU A 462 -31.69 -7.67 2.78
C GLU A 462 -33.06 -7.32 2.19
N ASP A 463 -33.87 -8.33 1.87
CA ASP A 463 -35.19 -8.15 1.25
C ASP A 463 -36.10 -7.27 2.12
N VAL A 464 -36.18 -7.56 3.42
CA VAL A 464 -37.00 -6.78 4.36
C VAL A 464 -36.55 -5.31 4.41
N VAL A 465 -35.25 -5.08 4.40
CA VAL A 465 -34.67 -3.72 4.47
C VAL A 465 -34.88 -2.94 3.17
N VAL A 466 -34.80 -3.62 2.02
CA VAL A 466 -35.06 -3.03 0.70
C VAL A 466 -36.55 -2.74 0.52
N ASP A 467 -37.43 -3.63 0.95
CA ASP A 467 -38.88 -3.43 0.86
C ASP A 467 -39.35 -2.27 1.75
N GLU A 468 -38.82 -2.16 2.98
CA GLU A 468 -39.07 -1.00 3.85
C GLU A 468 -38.56 0.30 3.20
N ARG A 469 -37.44 0.25 2.48
CA ARG A 469 -36.91 1.41 1.75
C ARG A 469 -37.83 1.82 0.60
N LYS A 470 -38.33 0.87 -0.18
CA LYS A 470 -39.26 1.12 -1.30
C LYS A 470 -40.54 1.78 -0.80
N MET A 471 -41.17 1.21 0.22
CA MET A 471 -42.39 1.78 0.82
C MET A 471 -42.16 3.21 1.33
N ARG A 472 -40.98 3.49 1.88
CA ARG A 472 -40.63 4.86 2.32
C ARG A 472 -40.48 5.82 1.14
N LEU A 473 -39.82 5.42 0.06
CA LEU A 473 -39.67 6.24 -1.15
C LEU A 473 -41.02 6.52 -1.81
N GLU A 474 -41.89 5.51 -1.91
CA GLU A 474 -43.26 5.67 -2.42
C GLU A 474 -44.08 6.65 -1.57
N ARG A 475 -44.00 6.53 -0.24
CA ARG A 475 -44.67 7.47 0.68
C ARG A 475 -44.14 8.89 0.50
N ASP A 476 -42.82 9.06 0.47
CA ASP A 476 -42.20 10.38 0.34
C ASP A 476 -42.58 11.03 -1.02
N ALA A 477 -42.65 10.25 -2.10
CA ALA A 477 -43.13 10.69 -3.41
C ALA A 477 -44.62 11.09 -3.42
N SER A 478 -45.47 10.35 -2.69
CA SER A 478 -46.89 10.66 -2.56
C SER A 478 -47.20 11.94 -1.75
N GLN A 479 -46.25 12.41 -0.94
CA GLN A 479 -46.40 13.62 -0.12
C GLN A 479 -45.87 14.90 -0.81
N THR A 480 -45.21 14.78 -1.95
CA THR A 480 -44.63 15.89 -2.72
C THR A 480 -45.51 16.42 -3.86
N ASP A 481 -46.82 16.12 -3.87
CA ASP A 481 -47.75 16.63 -4.89
C ASP A 481 -48.08 18.13 -4.64
N PRO A 482 -47.76 19.06 -5.57
CA PRO A 482 -47.77 20.50 -5.33
C PRO A 482 -49.13 21.18 -5.57
N GLU A 483 -50.25 20.61 -5.09
CA GLU A 483 -51.58 21.24 -5.27
C GLU A 483 -52.08 22.11 -4.10
N THR A 484 -51.32 22.30 -3.01
CA THR A 484 -51.83 23.06 -1.84
C THR A 484 -50.94 24.21 -1.35
N LEU A 485 -50.24 24.90 -2.24
CA LEU A 485 -49.54 26.15 -1.91
C LEU A 485 -49.76 27.16 -3.03
N PHE A 486 -50.86 27.92 -2.96
CA PHE A 486 -51.08 29.29 -3.48
C PHE A 486 -52.57 29.52 -3.82
N GLU A 487 -53.47 29.44 -2.84
CA GLU A 487 -54.67 30.28 -2.90
C GLU A 487 -54.22 31.73 -2.63
N LYS A 488 -54.19 32.56 -3.68
CA LYS A 488 -54.02 34.01 -3.53
C LYS A 488 -55.33 34.60 -2.97
N PRO A 489 -55.30 35.40 -1.90
CA PRO A 489 -56.51 36.12 -1.48
C PRO A 489 -56.78 37.26 -2.47
N THR A 490 -58.02 37.30 -2.97
CA THR A 490 -58.62 38.41 -3.74
C THR A 490 -58.82 39.65 -2.91
#